data_AF-A0A523B7N7-F1
#
_entry.id   AF-A0A523B7N7-F1
#
_cell.length_a   1.000
_cell.length_b   1.000
_cell.length_c   1.000
_cell.angle_alpha   90.00
_cell.angle_beta   90.00
_cell.angle_gamma   90.00
#
_symmetry.space_group_name_H-M   'P 1'
#
loop_
_entity.id
_entity.type
_entity.pdbx_description
1 polymer ?
#
loop_
_entity_poly.entity_id
_entity_poly.type
_entity_poly.pdbx_seq_one_letter_code
_entity_poly.pdbx_strand_id
1 'polypeptide(L)'
;MSVFSKRSTTEKPLLSALNVKDLKCENPILLELEHALTRLALSKLTKLQKTILLRLYCEGSGEYTFSSLVRKLSAELGISESTLKWSFRGLRDLGLIESGSMDVKGVPVSLTYAGLVVAKNIMEGGSYGGLDDTLALLRRCNSN
;
A
#
# COMPACT_ATOMS: atom_id res chain seq x y z
N MET A 1 -33.83 -30.26 33.39
CA MET A 1 -32.79 -31.20 32.89
C MET A 1 -33.00 -31.29 31.37
N SER A 2 -32.11 -30.97 30.45
CA SER A 2 -30.67 -30.77 30.41
C SER A 2 -30.36 -29.67 29.37
N VAL A 3 -29.39 -28.83 29.70
CA VAL A 3 -28.90 -27.69 28.94
C VAL A 3 -28.04 -28.21 27.79
N PHE A 4 -28.49 -28.07 26.55
CA PHE A 4 -27.62 -28.21 25.38
C PHE A 4 -26.76 -26.95 25.26
N SER A 5 -25.66 -26.96 26.01
CA SER A 5 -24.57 -26.00 25.92
C SER A 5 -23.89 -26.15 24.56
N LYS A 6 -24.29 -25.32 23.59
CA LYS A 6 -23.44 -25.05 22.42
C LYS A 6 -22.26 -24.23 22.94
N ARG A 7 -21.13 -24.89 23.18
CA ARG A 7 -19.84 -24.19 23.29
C ARG A 7 -19.65 -23.44 21.97
N SER A 8 -19.91 -22.13 21.99
CA SER A 8 -19.36 -21.23 21.00
C SER A 8 -17.85 -21.26 21.19
N THR A 9 -17.16 -22.02 20.36
CA THR A 9 -15.73 -21.84 20.14
C THR A 9 -15.56 -20.45 19.52
N THR A 10 -15.41 -19.45 20.38
CA THR A 10 -14.87 -18.15 20.05
C THR A 10 -13.39 -18.32 19.77
N GLU A 11 -13.06 -18.98 18.66
CA GLU A 11 -11.73 -18.88 18.08
C GLU A 11 -11.60 -17.45 17.56
N LYS A 12 -11.11 -16.56 18.42
CA LYS A 12 -10.50 -15.30 17.97
C LYS A 12 -9.53 -15.68 16.85
N PRO A 13 -9.65 -15.12 15.64
CA PRO A 13 -8.72 -15.43 14.59
C PRO A 13 -7.32 -15.05 15.09
N LEU A 14 -6.40 -16.02 15.05
CA LEU A 14 -5.01 -15.89 15.51
C LEU A 14 -4.31 -14.65 14.94
N LEU A 15 -4.79 -14.15 13.80
CA LEU A 15 -4.33 -12.93 13.12
C LEU A 15 -4.58 -11.63 13.90
N SER A 16 -5.57 -11.59 14.79
CA SER A 16 -5.88 -10.39 15.59
C SER A 16 -4.86 -10.13 16.71
N ALA A 17 -4.00 -11.09 17.02
CA ALA A 17 -2.99 -11.01 18.08
C ALA A 17 -1.57 -10.76 17.56
N LEU A 18 -1.35 -10.81 16.24
CA LEU A 18 -0.02 -10.56 15.65
C LEU A 18 0.16 -9.06 15.38
N ASN A 19 0.62 -8.33 16.39
CA ASN A 19 1.14 -6.98 16.17
C ASN A 19 2.48 -7.06 15.43
N VAL A 20 2.44 -6.95 14.11
CA VAL A 20 3.62 -7.04 13.22
C VAL A 20 4.73 -6.06 13.61
N LYS A 21 4.39 -4.97 14.32
CA LYS A 21 5.38 -4.00 14.81
C LYS A 21 6.32 -4.60 15.87
N ASP A 22 5.83 -5.52 16.69
CA ASP A 22 6.60 -6.12 17.79
C ASP A 22 7.59 -7.19 17.29
N LEU A 23 7.39 -7.70 16.07
CA LEU A 23 8.26 -8.70 15.43
C LEU A 23 9.49 -8.10 14.73
N LYS A 24 9.55 -6.77 14.56
CA LYS A 24 10.56 -6.09 13.73
C LYS A 24 11.98 -6.10 14.30
N CYS A 25 12.13 -6.16 15.62
CA CYS A 25 13.42 -5.92 16.26
C CYS A 25 14.33 -7.15 16.39
N GLU A 26 13.84 -8.37 16.15
CA GLU A 26 14.58 -9.60 16.55
C GLU A 26 14.64 -10.72 15.50
N ASN A 27 14.05 -10.57 14.30
CA ASN A 27 13.98 -11.68 13.35
C ASN A 27 14.60 -11.37 11.96
N PRO A 28 15.80 -11.90 11.66
CA PRO A 28 16.46 -11.68 10.36
C PRO A 28 15.66 -12.23 9.17
N ILE A 29 14.78 -13.22 9.38
CA ILE A 29 13.92 -13.79 8.33
C ILE A 29 12.88 -12.76 7.86
N LEU A 30 12.34 -11.96 8.77
CA LEU A 30 11.34 -10.94 8.41
C LEU A 30 11.98 -9.83 7.58
N LEU A 31 13.20 -9.43 7.90
CA LEU A 31 13.96 -8.47 7.09
C LEU A 31 14.21 -9.01 5.68
N GLU A 32 14.63 -10.28 5.56
CA GLU A 32 14.85 -10.91 4.27
C GLU A 32 13.55 -11.03 3.46
N LEU A 33 12.42 -11.31 4.12
CA LEU A 33 11.11 -11.32 3.48
C LEU A 33 10.69 -9.92 2.98
N GLU A 34 10.90 -8.87 3.77
CA GLU A 34 10.64 -7.48 3.35
C GLU A 34 11.50 -7.10 2.13
N HIS A 35 12.78 -7.51 2.10
CA HIS A 35 13.64 -7.32 0.93
C HIS A 35 13.16 -8.11 -0.28
N ALA A 36 12.81 -9.39 -0.13
CA ALA A 36 12.32 -10.23 -1.22
C ALA A 36 11.00 -9.68 -1.80
N LEU A 37 10.07 -9.29 -0.92
CA LEU A 37 8.81 -8.63 -1.30
C LEU A 37 9.10 -7.34 -2.07
N THR A 38 10.00 -6.51 -1.56
CA THR A 38 10.37 -5.23 -2.20
C THR A 38 10.95 -5.49 -3.59
N ARG A 39 11.93 -6.39 -3.73
CA ARG A 39 12.53 -6.73 -5.02
C ARG A 39 11.50 -7.24 -6.03
N LEU A 40 10.62 -8.14 -5.58
CA LEU A 40 9.55 -8.68 -6.42
C LEU A 40 8.60 -7.56 -6.88
N ALA A 41 8.12 -6.73 -5.95
CA ALA A 41 7.25 -5.61 -6.25
C ALA A 41 7.93 -4.64 -7.24
N LEU A 42 9.17 -4.23 -6.98
CA LEU A 42 9.89 -3.29 -7.85
C LEU A 42 10.14 -3.80 -9.27
N SER A 43 10.27 -5.12 -9.44
CA SER A 43 10.40 -5.77 -10.75
C SER A 43 9.11 -5.76 -11.57
N LYS A 44 7.94 -5.63 -10.92
CA LYS A 44 6.62 -5.69 -11.56
C LYS A 44 5.93 -4.33 -11.65
N LEU A 45 6.22 -3.42 -10.72
CA LEU A 45 5.57 -2.13 -10.65
C LEU A 45 6.02 -1.20 -11.78
N THR A 46 5.06 -0.60 -12.47
CA THR A 46 5.32 0.45 -13.45
C THR A 46 5.81 1.74 -12.77
N LYS A 47 6.42 2.66 -13.54
CA LYS A 47 6.80 3.99 -13.02
C LYS A 47 5.62 4.69 -12.35
N LEU A 48 4.45 4.68 -13.00
CA LEU A 48 3.24 5.30 -12.46
C LEU A 48 2.79 4.68 -11.14
N GLN A 49 2.80 3.35 -11.02
CA GLN A 49 2.42 2.67 -9.79
C GLN A 49 3.39 2.98 -8.62
N LYS A 50 4.69 3.08 -8.91
CA LYS A 50 5.70 3.52 -7.92
C LYS A 50 5.43 4.96 -7.46
N THR A 51 5.14 5.86 -8.39
CA THR A 51 4.77 7.25 -8.07
C THR A 51 3.54 7.34 -7.19
N ILE A 52 2.48 6.57 -7.51
CA ILE A 52 1.25 6.54 -6.70
C ILE A 52 1.53 6.02 -5.28
N LEU A 53 2.29 4.93 -5.13
CA LEU A 53 2.66 4.39 -3.83
C LEU A 53 3.42 5.39 -2.96
N LEU A 54 4.41 6.08 -3.55
CA LEU A 54 5.16 7.11 -2.83
C LEU A 54 4.28 8.29 -2.45
N ARG A 55 3.35 8.70 -3.31
CA ARG A 55 2.42 9.78 -3.00
C ARG A 55 1.54 9.43 -1.80
N LEU A 56 0.98 8.22 -1.78
CA LEU A 56 0.21 7.69 -0.64
C LEU A 56 1.04 7.59 0.65
N TYR A 57 2.34 7.33 0.52
CA TYR A 57 3.26 7.26 1.66
C TYR A 57 3.56 8.65 2.23
N CYS A 58 3.85 9.64 1.37
CA CYS A 58 4.22 10.99 1.79
C CYS A 58 3.02 11.83 2.26
N GLU A 59 1.87 11.73 1.60
CA GLU A 59 0.66 12.50 1.95
C GLU A 59 -0.13 11.88 3.09
N GLY A 60 0.20 10.64 3.47
CA GLY A 60 -0.60 9.86 4.41
C GLY A 60 -1.76 9.13 3.73
N SER A 61 -2.19 8.06 4.39
CA SER A 61 -3.32 7.22 3.97
C SER A 61 -4.62 7.69 4.62
N GLY A 62 -5.76 7.52 3.94
CA GLY A 62 -7.07 7.68 4.57
C GLY A 62 -7.82 8.99 4.28
N GLU A 63 -7.22 9.97 3.62
CA GLU A 63 -7.87 11.27 3.36
C GLU A 63 -8.81 11.25 2.16
N TYR A 64 -8.46 10.48 1.12
CA TYR A 64 -9.18 10.49 -0.14
C TYR A 64 -9.84 9.15 -0.43
N THR A 65 -11.11 9.20 -0.83
CA THR A 65 -11.76 8.06 -1.50
C THR A 65 -11.06 7.75 -2.82
N PHE A 66 -11.24 6.53 -3.32
CA PHE A 66 -10.68 6.10 -4.61
C PHE A 66 -10.99 7.10 -5.74
N SER A 67 -12.25 7.50 -5.88
CA SER A 67 -12.69 8.41 -6.95
C SER A 67 -12.11 9.82 -6.80
N SER A 68 -12.03 10.35 -5.57
CA SER A 68 -11.45 11.68 -5.33
C SER A 68 -9.94 11.68 -5.54
N LEU A 69 -9.24 10.63 -5.12
CA LEU A 69 -7.80 10.50 -5.34
C LEU A 69 -7.45 10.37 -6.82
N VAL A 70 -8.22 9.60 -7.58
CA VAL A 70 -8.02 9.48 -9.04
C VAL A 70 -8.18 10.85 -9.73
N ARG A 71 -9.20 11.64 -9.36
CA ARG A 71 -9.39 12.99 -9.91
C ARG A 71 -8.23 13.92 -9.57
N LYS A 72 -7.81 13.94 -8.30
CA LYS A 72 -6.66 14.72 -7.83
C LYS A 72 -5.41 14.39 -8.64
N LEU A 73 -5.03 13.11 -8.71
CA LEU A 73 -3.83 12.67 -9.43
C LEU A 73 -3.94 12.86 -10.94
N SER A 74 -5.14 12.78 -11.52
CA SER A 74 -5.35 13.04 -12.94
C SER A 74 -5.04 14.50 -13.28
N ALA A 75 -5.51 15.44 -12.45
CA ALA A 75 -5.21 16.86 -12.59
C ALA A 75 -3.73 17.18 -12.32
N GLU A 76 -3.11 16.56 -11.32
CA GLU A 76 -1.71 16.82 -10.95
C GLU A 76 -0.71 16.26 -11.97
N LEU A 77 -0.97 15.05 -12.50
CA LEU A 77 -0.01 14.34 -13.37
C LEU A 77 -0.33 14.49 -14.86
N GLY A 78 -1.50 15.05 -15.23
CA GLY A 78 -1.97 15.11 -16.61
C GLY A 78 -2.29 13.73 -17.22
N ILE A 79 -2.52 12.72 -16.38
CA ILE A 79 -2.79 11.33 -16.80
C ILE A 79 -4.30 11.09 -16.78
N SER A 80 -4.82 10.34 -17.76
CA SER A 80 -6.24 10.03 -17.80
C SER A 80 -6.72 9.22 -16.58
N GLU A 81 -7.93 9.50 -16.11
CA GLU A 81 -8.52 8.77 -14.98
C GLU A 81 -8.57 7.25 -15.22
N SER A 82 -8.80 6.80 -16.46
CA SER A 82 -8.84 5.37 -16.79
C SER A 82 -7.49 4.70 -16.54
N THR A 83 -6.39 5.34 -16.94
CA THR A 83 -5.02 4.84 -16.73
C THR A 83 -4.67 4.78 -15.23
N LEU A 84 -5.09 5.79 -14.47
CA LEU A 84 -4.94 5.79 -13.01
C LEU A 84 -5.75 4.66 -12.37
N LYS A 85 -7.02 4.49 -12.75
CA LYS A 85 -7.88 3.39 -12.24
C LYS A 85 -7.27 2.03 -12.50
N TRP A 86 -6.67 1.80 -13.68
CA TRP A 86 -5.90 0.59 -13.97
C TRP A 86 -4.68 0.43 -13.06
N SER A 87 -3.94 1.50 -12.84
CA SER A 87 -2.76 1.49 -11.95
C SER A 87 -3.14 1.16 -10.51
N PHE A 88 -4.18 1.78 -9.97
CA PHE A 88 -4.69 1.48 -8.63
C PHE A 88 -5.26 0.06 -8.53
N ARG A 89 -5.94 -0.44 -9.57
CA ARG A 89 -6.37 -1.84 -9.60
C ARG A 89 -5.17 -2.77 -9.49
N GLY A 90 -4.12 -2.56 -10.29
CA GLY A 90 -2.90 -3.36 -10.18
C GLY A 90 -2.24 -3.28 -8.80
N LEU A 91 -2.23 -2.11 -8.16
CA LEU A 91 -1.72 -1.97 -6.79
C LEU A 91 -2.55 -2.75 -5.75
N ARG A 92 -3.88 -2.79 -5.94
CA ARG A 92 -4.81 -3.54 -5.09
C ARG A 92 -4.66 -5.04 -5.30
N ASP A 93 -4.54 -5.48 -6.55
CA ASP A 93 -4.35 -6.89 -6.91
C ASP A 93 -3.01 -7.43 -6.36
N LEU A 94 -1.99 -6.57 -6.25
CA LEU A 94 -0.72 -6.88 -5.59
C LEU A 94 -0.79 -6.79 -4.04
N GLY A 95 -1.94 -6.41 -3.47
CA GLY A 95 -2.12 -6.27 -2.02
C GLY A 95 -1.30 -5.13 -1.40
N LEU A 96 -0.86 -4.15 -2.17
CA LEU A 96 -0.07 -3.01 -1.68
C LEU A 96 -0.96 -1.86 -1.16
N ILE A 97 -2.22 -1.81 -1.60
CA ILE A 97 -3.19 -0.83 -1.16
C ILE A 97 -4.53 -1.47 -0.82
N GLU A 98 -5.26 -0.80 0.05
CA GLU A 98 -6.68 -1.01 0.30
C GLU A 98 -7.48 0.20 -0.20
N SER A 99 -8.70 -0.04 -0.67
CA SER A 99 -9.62 1.01 -1.11
C SER A 99 -11.01 0.44 -1.31
N GLY A 100 -12.02 1.31 -1.33
CA GLY A 100 -13.40 0.92 -1.61
C GLY A 100 -13.57 0.20 -2.96
N SER A 101 -14.55 -0.70 -3.00
CA SER A 101 -15.02 -1.41 -4.18
C SER A 101 -16.43 -0.93 -4.58
N MET A 102 -17.02 -1.55 -5.61
CA MET A 102 -18.41 -1.28 -5.96
C MET A 102 -19.37 -1.70 -4.84
N ASP A 103 -19.02 -2.78 -4.13
CA ASP A 103 -19.79 -3.35 -3.02
C ASP A 103 -19.55 -2.60 -1.71
N VAL A 104 -18.35 -2.06 -1.52
CA VAL A 104 -17.95 -1.32 -0.32
C VAL A 104 -17.53 0.10 -0.70
N LYS A 105 -18.50 1.03 -0.67
CA LYS A 105 -18.30 2.44 -1.00
C LYS A 105 -17.79 3.24 0.19
N GLY A 106 -17.15 4.38 -0.09
CA GLY A 106 -16.73 5.34 0.93
C GLY A 106 -15.47 4.97 1.72
N VAL A 107 -14.84 3.82 1.43
CA VAL A 107 -13.57 3.44 2.06
C VAL A 107 -12.44 4.25 1.40
N PRO A 108 -11.67 5.02 2.19
CA PRO A 108 -10.55 5.78 1.67
C PRO A 108 -9.43 4.86 1.20
N VAL A 109 -8.57 5.39 0.33
CA VAL A 109 -7.39 4.66 -0.13
C VAL A 109 -6.33 4.69 0.96
N SER A 110 -5.79 3.52 1.29
CA SER A 110 -4.70 3.37 2.27
C SER A 110 -3.64 2.39 1.80
N LEU A 111 -2.41 2.58 2.29
CA LEU A 111 -1.36 1.58 2.14
C LEU A 111 -1.62 0.40 3.08
N THR A 112 -1.44 -0.82 2.57
CA THR A 112 -1.31 -1.99 3.44
C THR A 112 0.06 -1.98 4.12
N TYR A 113 0.29 -2.91 5.05
CA TYR A 113 1.63 -3.11 5.60
C TYR A 113 2.68 -3.40 4.51
N ALA A 114 2.35 -4.26 3.55
CA ALA A 114 3.21 -4.54 2.41
C ALA A 114 3.48 -3.28 1.56
N GLY A 115 2.44 -2.47 1.31
CA GLY A 115 2.57 -1.19 0.63
C GLY A 115 3.49 -0.21 1.36
N LEU A 116 3.40 -0.13 2.69
CA LEU A 116 4.27 0.70 3.52
C LEU A 116 5.72 0.25 3.43
N VAL A 117 5.99 -1.06 3.54
CA VAL A 117 7.35 -1.62 3.42
C VAL A 117 7.95 -1.27 2.07
N VAL A 118 7.21 -1.50 0.98
CA VAL A 118 7.68 -1.22 -0.38
C VAL A 118 7.91 0.28 -0.58
N ALA A 119 6.95 1.13 -0.21
CA ALA A 119 7.08 2.57 -0.38
C ALA A 119 8.22 3.16 0.45
N LYS A 120 8.39 2.70 1.70
CA LYS A 120 9.51 3.07 2.57
C LYS A 120 10.85 2.71 1.92
N ASN A 121 11.01 1.48 1.44
CA ASN A 121 12.25 1.04 0.77
C ASN A 121 12.54 1.83 -0.51
N ILE A 122 11.51 2.22 -1.28
CA ILE A 122 11.65 3.10 -2.43
C ILE A 122 12.17 4.48 -1.99
N MET A 123 11.59 5.04 -0.92
CA MET A 123 11.94 6.36 -0.41
C MET A 123 13.35 6.44 0.20
N GLU A 124 13.73 5.41 0.97
CA GLU A 124 15.02 5.34 1.68
C GLU A 124 16.20 4.95 0.78
N GLY A 125 15.96 4.73 -0.52
CA GLY A 125 17.03 4.51 -1.48
C GLY A 125 17.73 3.16 -1.30
N GLY A 126 16.96 2.07 -1.29
CA GLY A 126 17.54 0.73 -1.27
C GLY A 126 18.12 0.32 -2.63
N SER A 127 19.41 0.53 -2.86
CA SER A 127 20.37 -0.24 -3.72
C SER A 127 19.94 -0.83 -5.09
N TYR A 128 18.78 -0.50 -5.66
CA TYR A 128 18.28 -1.05 -6.92
C TYR A 128 17.99 0.10 -7.89
N GLY A 129 18.95 0.32 -8.80
CA GLY A 129 19.00 1.45 -9.73
C GLY A 129 17.71 1.69 -10.52
N GLY A 130 17.25 2.95 -10.53
CA GLY A 130 16.08 3.39 -11.30
C GLY A 130 15.23 4.48 -10.62
N LEU A 131 15.70 5.05 -9.51
CA LEU A 131 14.92 5.90 -8.61
C LEU A 131 15.07 7.42 -8.82
N ASP A 132 16.10 7.86 -9.55
CA ASP A 132 16.42 9.29 -9.71
C ASP A 132 15.28 10.10 -10.34
N ASP A 133 14.59 9.56 -11.35
CA ASP A 133 13.46 10.26 -12.00
C ASP A 133 12.26 10.44 -11.04
N THR A 134 12.01 9.48 -10.15
CA THR A 134 10.78 9.45 -9.34
C THR A 134 10.92 10.35 -8.10
N LEU A 135 12.12 10.39 -7.50
CA LEU A 135 12.45 11.33 -6.43
C LEU A 135 12.52 12.78 -6.94
N ALA A 136 13.00 12.99 -8.17
CA ALA A 136 12.98 14.31 -8.81
C ALA A 136 11.55 14.84 -9.01
N LEU A 137 10.61 13.96 -9.37
CA LEU A 137 9.18 14.32 -9.48
C LEU A 137 8.55 14.67 -8.12
N LEU A 138 8.86 13.92 -7.06
CA LEU A 138 8.35 14.23 -5.71
C LEU A 138 8.91 15.53 -5.14
N ARG A 139 10.19 15.84 -5.38
CA ARG A 139 10.81 17.10 -4.95
C ARG A 139 10.17 18.32 -5.64
N ARG A 140 9.76 18.20 -6.90
CA ARG A 140 9.04 19.26 -7.63
C ARG A 140 7.65 19.53 -7.09
N CYS A 141 6.94 18.52 -6.59
CA CYS A 141 5.58 18.67 -6.06
C CYS A 141 5.51 19.25 -4.63
N ASN A 142 6.60 19.19 -3.85
CA ASN A 142 6.67 19.75 -2.50
C ASN A 142 7.21 21.20 -2.44
N SER A 143 7.37 21.88 -3.58
CA SER A 143 7.86 23.27 -3.66
C SER A 143 6.77 24.30 -4.00
N ASN A 144 5.49 23.95 -3.88
CA ASN A 144 4.35 24.86 -4.04
C ASN A 144 3.55 24.97 -2.74
#